data_AF-A0A0R0JJ65-F1
#
_entry.id   AF-A0A0R0JJ65-F1
#
_cell.length_a   1.000
_cell.length_b   1.000
_cell.length_c   1.000
_cell.angle_alpha   90.00
_cell.angle_beta   90.00
_cell.angle_gamma   90.00
#
_symmetry.space_group_name_H-M   'P 1'
#
loop_
_entity.id
_entity.type
_entity.pdbx_description
1 polymer ?
#
loop_
_entity_poly.entity_id
_entity_poly.type
_entity_poly.pdbx_seq_one_letter_code
_entity_poly.pdbx_strand_id
1 'polypeptide(L)'
;MPPITLICGAKNCAKTTFSRYLLNVLLNKYTKVAYLDTDVGQPEFTPPAFLSLTIVHKVTSDLTVPCLKTPERCLFFGDVSCKRDPSTYLSYVFAIYNYYRKEYCISDKGEYPHKIEVPLIVNTPGWVKGPKF
;
A
#
# COMPACT_ATOMS: atom_id res chain seq x y z
N MET A 1 -4.43 3.10 18.52
CA MET A 1 -4.44 2.35 17.26
C MET A 1 -4.00 3.25 16.13
N PRO A 2 -2.98 2.88 15.35
CA PRO A 2 -2.58 3.58 14.14
C PRO A 2 -3.68 3.54 13.09
N PRO A 3 -3.76 4.57 12.24
CA PRO A 3 -4.75 4.62 11.17
C PRO A 3 -4.47 3.57 10.08
N ILE A 4 -5.55 3.06 9.50
CA ILE A 4 -5.57 2.42 8.19
C ILE A 4 -6.31 3.36 7.25
N THR A 5 -5.59 3.92 6.26
CA THR A 5 -6.15 4.91 5.33
C THR A 5 -6.21 4.34 3.92
N LEU A 6 -7.42 4.23 3.38
CA LEU A 6 -7.66 3.87 1.98
C LEU A 6 -7.70 5.13 1.11
N ILE A 7 -6.90 5.15 0.04
CA ILE A 7 -6.85 6.26 -0.92
C ILE A 7 -7.47 5.79 -2.22
N CYS A 8 -8.62 6.35 -2.58
CA CYS A 8 -9.41 6.00 -3.76
C CYS A 8 -9.87 7.25 -4.53
N GLY A 9 -10.16 7.09 -5.81
CA GLY A 9 -10.53 8.18 -6.72
C GLY A 9 -10.14 7.89 -8.17
N ALA A 10 -10.64 8.67 -9.12
CA ALA A 10 -10.40 8.43 -10.55
C ALA A 10 -8.91 8.53 -10.94
N LYS A 11 -8.57 8.04 -12.14
CA LYS A 11 -7.25 8.28 -12.74
C LYS A 11 -6.98 9.79 -12.78
N ASN A 12 -5.72 10.18 -12.53
CA ASN A 12 -5.25 11.57 -12.55
C ASN A 12 -5.87 12.51 -11.50
N CYS A 13 -6.49 12.00 -10.43
CA CYS A 13 -6.96 12.81 -9.29
C CYS A 13 -5.91 12.99 -8.17
N ALA A 14 -4.62 12.99 -8.51
CA ALA A 14 -3.51 13.20 -7.56
C ALA A 14 -3.42 12.20 -6.38
N LYS A 15 -3.97 10.98 -6.51
CA LYS A 15 -3.94 9.95 -5.46
C LYS A 15 -2.52 9.66 -4.96
N THR A 16 -1.60 9.34 -5.86
CA THR A 16 -0.20 9.03 -5.51
C THR A 16 0.47 10.20 -4.78
N THR A 17 0.24 11.43 -5.24
CA THR A 17 0.74 12.64 -4.57
C THR A 17 0.20 12.76 -3.15
N PHE A 18 -1.11 12.55 -2.97
CA PHE A 18 -1.73 12.55 -1.64
C PHE A 18 -1.20 11.42 -0.76
N SER A 19 -1.03 10.20 -1.30
CA SER A 19 -0.45 9.06 -0.60
C SER A 19 0.96 9.35 -0.10
N ARG A 20 1.80 9.96 -0.93
CA ARG A 20 3.17 10.38 -0.57
C ARG A 20 3.19 11.47 0.50
N TYR A 21 2.31 12.47 0.38
CA TYR A 21 2.17 13.52 1.40
C TYR A 21 1.74 12.92 2.75
N LEU A 22 0.70 12.09 2.75
CA LEU A 22 0.21 11.42 3.94
C LEU A 22 1.28 10.51 4.56
N LEU A 23 2.03 9.78 3.73
CA LEU A 23 3.16 8.96 4.17
C LEU A 23 4.17 9.79 4.95
N ASN A 24 4.58 10.95 4.44
CA ASN A 24 5.52 11.84 5.12
C ASN A 24 4.93 12.41 6.42
N VAL A 25 3.65 12.77 6.44
CA VAL A 25 2.96 13.22 7.67
C VAL A 25 2.97 12.12 8.74
N LEU A 26 2.66 10.88 8.36
CA LEU A 26 2.67 9.75 9.28
C LEU A 26 4.09 9.41 9.76
N LEU A 27 5.11 9.50 8.92
CA LEU A 27 6.50 9.26 9.30
C LEU A 27 7.06 10.29 10.31
N ASN A 28 6.44 11.47 10.43
CA ASN A 28 6.78 12.41 11.51
C ASN A 28 6.21 11.98 12.87
N LYS A 29 5.22 11.06 12.89
CA LYS A 29 4.56 10.59 14.12
C LYS A 29 4.88 9.13 14.46
N TYR A 30 5.20 8.32 13.45
CA TYR A 30 5.47 6.89 13.57
C TYR A 30 6.85 6.56 12.99
N THR A 31 7.58 5.65 13.65
CA THR A 31 8.90 5.19 13.19
C THR A 31 8.83 4.38 11.89
N LYS A 32 7.68 3.80 11.59
CA LYS A 32 7.41 3.00 10.40
C LYS A 32 6.00 3.29 9.90
N VAL A 33 5.82 3.24 8.59
CA VAL A 33 4.50 3.26 7.95
C VAL A 33 4.47 2.17 6.89
N ALA A 34 3.42 1.36 6.90
CA ALA A 34 3.17 0.37 5.86
C ALA A 34 2.46 1.04 4.69
N TYR A 35 2.90 0.73 3.47
CA TYR A 35 2.30 1.22 2.24
C TYR A 35 1.93 0.02 1.37
N LEU A 36 0.64 -0.24 1.22
CA LEU A 36 0.09 -1.24 0.34
C LEU A 36 -0.30 -0.59 -0.98
N ASP A 37 0.44 -0.90 -2.04
CA ASP A 37 0.07 -0.49 -3.40
C ASP A 37 -0.67 -1.60 -4.12
N THR A 38 -1.86 -1.27 -4.60
CA THR A 38 -2.72 -2.15 -5.39
C THR A 38 -2.92 -1.65 -6.82
N ASP A 39 -2.31 -0.51 -7.21
CA ASP A 39 -2.33 -0.04 -8.60
C ASP A 39 -1.28 -0.76 -9.46
N VAL A 40 -1.68 -1.87 -10.08
CA VAL A 40 -0.81 -2.65 -10.99
C VAL A 40 -0.39 -1.88 -12.25
N GLY A 41 -1.07 -0.79 -12.61
CA GLY A 41 -0.77 -0.02 -13.81
C GLY A 41 0.27 1.07 -13.58
N GLN A 42 0.17 1.77 -12.44
CA GLN A 42 1.09 2.83 -12.03
C GLN A 42 1.47 2.69 -10.56
N PRO A 43 2.19 1.62 -10.18
CA PRO A 43 2.55 1.38 -8.79
C PRO A 43 3.61 2.36 -8.28
N GLU A 44 3.57 2.58 -6.99
CA GLU A 44 4.62 3.21 -6.19
C GLU A 44 5.63 2.13 -5.74
N PHE A 45 6.91 2.49 -5.70
CA PHE A 45 8.03 1.67 -5.20
C PHE A 45 8.39 0.40 -5.98
N THR A 46 7.55 -0.07 -6.89
CA THR A 46 7.76 -1.32 -7.64
C THR A 46 7.53 -1.12 -9.14
N PRO A 47 8.01 -2.04 -10.00
CA PRO A 47 7.66 -2.04 -11.42
C PRO A 47 6.16 -2.30 -11.64
N PRO A 48 5.62 -1.97 -12.83
CA PRO A 48 4.24 -2.32 -13.20
C PRO A 48 3.95 -3.82 -13.09
N ALA A 49 2.66 -4.16 -12.97
CA ALA A 49 2.11 -5.50 -12.80
C ALA A 49 2.39 -6.16 -11.44
N PHE A 50 2.80 -5.40 -10.43
CA PHE A 50 2.94 -5.87 -9.05
C PHE A 50 1.88 -5.27 -8.13
N LEU A 51 1.44 -6.06 -7.16
CA LEU A 51 0.89 -5.54 -5.91
C LEU A 51 1.96 -5.69 -4.84
N SER A 52 2.13 -4.68 -3.97
CA SER A 52 3.22 -4.69 -3.00
C SER A 52 2.86 -4.06 -1.67
N LEU A 53 3.47 -4.58 -0.61
CA LEU A 53 3.55 -3.98 0.71
C LEU A 53 4.99 -3.52 0.93
N THR A 54 5.17 -2.24 1.18
CA THR A 54 6.48 -1.65 1.50
C THR A 54 6.43 -1.05 2.89
N ILE A 55 7.42 -1.36 3.73
CA ILE A 55 7.58 -0.71 5.02
C ILE A 55 8.54 0.46 4.86
N VAL A 56 8.05 1.66 5.15
CA VAL A 56 8.80 2.90 4.99
C VAL A 56 9.24 3.38 6.37
N HIS A 57 10.53 3.72 6.48
CA HIS A 57 11.18 4.14 7.74
C HIS A 57 11.67 5.58 7.72
N LYS A 58 11.73 6.20 6.54
CA LYS A 58 12.32 7.52 6.35
C LYS A 58 11.44 8.33 5.42
N VAL A 59 11.23 9.59 5.79
CA VAL A 59 10.56 10.60 4.98
C VAL A 59 11.22 10.64 3.60
N THR A 60 10.40 10.57 2.56
CA THR A 60 10.88 10.67 1.18
C THR A 60 11.09 12.16 0.91
N SER A 61 12.36 12.58 0.78
CA SER A 61 12.71 14.00 0.60
C SER A 61 12.25 14.55 -0.74
N ASP A 62 12.19 13.70 -1.75
CA ASP A 62 11.72 14.06 -3.08
C ASP A 62 10.41 13.33 -3.38
N LEU A 63 9.30 14.07 -3.40
CA LEU A 63 7.98 13.55 -3.74
C LEU A 63 7.74 13.48 -5.25
N THR A 64 8.69 13.95 -6.07
CA THR A 64 8.55 14.02 -7.53
C THR A 64 9.06 12.75 -8.22
N VAL A 65 10.03 12.05 -7.62
CA VAL A 65 10.66 10.87 -8.22
C VAL A 65 10.12 9.60 -7.56
N PRO A 66 9.48 8.69 -8.32
CA PRO A 66 9.20 7.34 -7.83
C PRO A 66 10.52 6.65 -7.47
N CYS A 67 10.68 6.28 -6.21
CA CYS A 67 11.89 5.61 -5.73
C CYS A 67 11.61 4.11 -5.65
N LEU A 68 12.31 3.27 -6.40
CA LEU A 68 12.19 1.82 -6.19
C LEU A 68 12.66 1.48 -4.77
N LYS A 69 11.87 0.69 -4.05
CA LYS A 69 12.23 0.16 -2.72
C LYS A 69 12.05 -1.35 -2.74
N THR A 70 12.81 -2.06 -1.92
CA THR A 70 12.56 -3.49 -1.69
C THR A 70 11.25 -3.63 -0.92
N PRO A 71 10.21 -4.23 -1.51
CA PRO A 71 8.96 -4.47 -0.80
C PRO A 71 9.17 -5.57 0.24
N GLU A 72 8.43 -5.47 1.35
CA GLU A 72 8.34 -6.50 2.39
C GLU A 72 7.65 -7.76 1.84
N ARG A 73 6.60 -7.54 1.05
CA ARG A 73 5.90 -8.56 0.26
C ARG A 73 5.48 -7.97 -1.06
N CYS A 74 5.61 -8.75 -2.13
CA CYS A 74 5.01 -8.41 -3.41
C CYS A 74 4.50 -9.66 -4.11
N LEU A 75 3.49 -9.48 -4.95
CA LEU A 75 2.92 -10.52 -5.80
C LEU A 75 2.88 -10.00 -7.23
N PHE A 76 3.44 -10.78 -8.15
CA PHE A 76 3.41 -10.47 -9.57
C PHE A 76 2.05 -10.88 -10.15
N PHE A 77 1.27 -9.89 -10.56
CA PHE A 77 -0.04 -10.09 -11.19
C PHE A 77 0.09 -10.41 -12.68
N GLY A 78 1.14 -9.92 -13.35
CA GLY A 78 1.41 -10.23 -14.77
C GLY A 78 0.62 -9.41 -15.78
N ASP A 79 -0.21 -8.47 -15.34
CA ASP A 79 -0.93 -7.52 -16.20
C ASP A 79 -0.94 -6.12 -15.56
N VAL A 80 -1.02 -5.06 -16.36
CA VAL A 80 -1.15 -3.67 -15.90
C VAL A 80 -2.61 -3.25 -15.69
N SER A 81 -3.54 -4.18 -15.87
CA SER A 81 -4.98 -3.98 -15.75
C SER A 81 -5.63 -5.11 -14.96
N CYS A 82 -6.19 -4.77 -13.79
CA CYS A 82 -6.93 -5.73 -12.96
C CYS A 82 -8.21 -6.28 -13.62
N LYS A 83 -8.64 -5.73 -14.78
CA LYS A 83 -9.74 -6.29 -15.61
C LYS A 83 -9.43 -7.70 -16.09
N ARG A 84 -8.15 -8.03 -16.28
CA ARG A 84 -7.70 -9.31 -16.82
C ARG A 84 -8.23 -10.46 -15.98
N ASP A 85 -8.11 -10.34 -14.67
CA ASP A 85 -8.56 -11.31 -13.68
C ASP A 85 -8.85 -10.61 -12.33
N PRO A 86 -10.07 -10.08 -12.14
CA PRO A 86 -10.44 -9.38 -10.91
C PRO A 86 -10.39 -10.27 -9.67
N SER A 87 -10.67 -11.57 -9.82
CA SER A 87 -10.68 -12.54 -8.71
C SER A 87 -9.27 -12.79 -8.20
N THR A 88 -8.32 -13.05 -9.10
CA THR A 88 -6.90 -13.20 -8.73
C THR A 88 -6.35 -11.90 -8.14
N TYR A 89 -6.66 -10.76 -8.75
CA TYR A 89 -6.29 -9.44 -8.22
C TYR A 89 -6.76 -9.25 -6.76
N LEU A 90 -8.04 -9.51 -6.47
CA LEU A 90 -8.58 -9.40 -5.12
C LEU A 90 -7.94 -10.41 -4.16
N SER A 91 -7.68 -11.64 -4.61
CA SER A 91 -7.00 -12.64 -3.79
C SER A 91 -5.60 -12.18 -3.36
N TYR A 92 -4.87 -11.47 -4.23
CA TYR A 92 -3.55 -10.92 -3.94
C TYR A 92 -3.63 -9.75 -2.96
N VAL A 93 -4.61 -8.85 -3.14
CA VAL A 93 -4.87 -7.76 -2.17
C VAL A 93 -5.14 -8.34 -0.78
N PHE A 94 -6.02 -9.34 -0.67
CA PHE A 94 -6.33 -9.99 0.61
C PHE A 94 -5.13 -10.71 1.21
N ALA A 95 -4.35 -11.44 0.40
CA ALA A 95 -3.15 -12.13 0.87
C ALA A 95 -2.14 -11.15 1.50
N ILE A 96 -1.87 -10.03 0.84
CA ILE A 96 -0.94 -9.01 1.33
C ILE A 96 -1.51 -8.30 2.57
N TYR A 97 -2.80 -7.96 2.57
CA TYR A 97 -3.44 -7.33 3.73
C TYR A 97 -3.45 -8.24 4.96
N ASN A 98 -3.74 -9.53 4.78
CA ASN A 98 -3.71 -10.52 5.87
C ASN A 98 -2.30 -10.69 6.44
N TYR A 99 -1.27 -10.68 5.57
CA TYR A 99 0.12 -10.64 6.01
C TYR A 99 0.40 -9.39 6.87
N TYR A 100 -0.01 -8.21 6.39
CA TYR A 100 0.15 -6.98 7.16
C TYR A 100 -0.50 -7.08 8.55
N ARG A 101 -1.75 -7.56 8.63
CA ARG A 101 -2.46 -7.70 9.90
C ARG A 101 -1.74 -8.62 10.87
N LYS A 102 -1.28 -9.77 10.38
CA LYS A 102 -0.57 -10.76 11.19
C LYS A 102 0.72 -10.18 11.77
N GLU A 103 1.52 -9.54 10.92
CA GLU A 103 2.87 -9.12 11.31
C GLU A 103 2.89 -7.78 12.08
N TYR A 104 1.94 -6.87 11.79
CA TYR A 104 2.00 -5.47 12.24
C TYR A 104 0.83 -5.00 13.10
N CYS A 105 -0.29 -5.74 13.18
CA CYS A 105 -1.44 -5.35 14.01
C CYS A 105 -1.60 -6.19 15.27
N ILE A 106 -0.89 -7.32 15.42
CA ILE A 106 -1.01 -8.14 16.62
C ILE A 106 -0.02 -7.61 17.67
N SER A 107 -0.54 -6.81 18.60
CA SER A 107 0.09 -6.57 19.89
C SER A 107 -0.15 -7.81 20.75
N ASP A 108 0.89 -8.62 20.94
CA ASP A 108 0.78 -9.79 21.78
C ASP A 108 0.42 -9.32 23.20
N LYS A 109 -0.65 -9.87 23.77
CA LYS A 109 -1.09 -9.56 25.15
C LYS A 109 -0.20 -10.25 26.20
N GLY A 110 1.01 -10.68 25.81
CA GLY A 110 2.05 -11.23 26.67
C GLY A 110 2.99 -10.16 27.23
N GLU A 111 3.85 -10.56 28.18
CA GLU A 111 4.65 -9.75 29.12
C GLU A 111 5.54 -8.61 28.55
N TYR A 112 5.55 -8.38 27.23
CA TYR A 112 6.27 -7.26 26.60
C TYR A 112 5.35 -6.42 25.70
N PRO A 113 4.67 -5.38 26.25
CA PRO A 113 3.62 -4.61 25.56
C PRO A 113 4.11 -3.61 24.50
N HIS A 114 5.30 -3.80 23.91
CA HIS A 114 5.96 -2.75 23.10
C HIS A 114 5.91 -2.95 21.58
N LYS A 115 5.09 -3.86 21.05
CA LYS A 115 4.91 -3.91 19.59
C LYS A 115 4.08 -2.70 19.15
N ILE A 116 4.79 -1.62 18.77
CA ILE A 116 4.18 -0.41 18.23
C ILE A 116 3.48 -0.81 16.93
N GLU A 117 2.15 -0.77 16.97
CA GLU A 117 1.30 -1.00 15.81
C GLU A 117 1.74 -0.04 14.68
N VAL A 118 1.83 -0.54 13.45
CA VAL A 118 2.30 0.25 12.29
C VAL A 118 1.09 0.76 11.51
N PRO A 119 0.96 2.06 11.20
CA PRO A 119 -0.11 2.57 10.34
C PRO A 119 0.00 2.05 8.90
N LEU A 120 -1.14 1.96 8.22
CA LEU A 120 -1.22 1.48 6.84
C LEU A 120 -1.83 2.54 5.93
N ILE A 121 -1.17 2.81 4.81
CA ILE A 121 -1.75 3.50 3.66
C ILE A 121 -2.04 2.44 2.58
N VAL A 122 -3.25 2.46 2.02
CA VAL A 122 -3.64 1.60 0.90
C VAL A 122 -3.90 2.48 -0.33
N ASN A 123 -3.00 2.40 -1.32
CA ASN A 123 -3.16 3.06 -2.61
C ASN A 123 -3.96 2.16 -3.57
N THR A 124 -5.02 2.71 -4.17
CA THR A 124 -5.90 1.95 -5.07
C THR A 124 -5.87 2.44 -6.51
N PRO A 125 -6.13 1.55 -7.49
CA PRO A 125 -6.17 1.93 -8.89
C PRO A 125 -7.30 2.91 -9.19
N GLY A 126 -7.09 3.75 -10.22
CA GLY A 126 -7.98 4.86 -10.58
C GLY A 126 -9.34 4.51 -11.21
N TRP A 127 -9.91 3.35 -10.89
CA TRP A 127 -11.06 2.79 -11.59
C TRP A 127 -12.37 3.21 -10.92
N VAL A 128 -13.04 4.19 -11.52
CA VAL A 128 -14.32 4.73 -11.03
C VAL A 128 -15.55 4.21 -11.78
N LYS A 129 -15.34 3.36 -12.80
CA LYS A 129 -16.43 2.71 -13.53
C LYS A 129 -16.19 1.21 -13.49
N GLY A 130 -17.18 0.47 -12.99
CA GLY A 130 -17.19 -0.98 -13.01
C GLY A 130 -17.12 -1.54 -14.43
N PRO A 131 -16.87 -2.85 -14.59
CA PRO A 131 -16.98 -3.48 -15.89
C PRO A 131 -18.37 -3.17 -16.46
N LYS A 132 -18.40 -2.56 -17.66
CA LYS A 132 -19.63 -2.50 -18.44
C LYS A 132 -19.85 -3.91 -18.97
N PHE A 133 -20.82 -4.60 -18.39
CA PHE A 133 -21.43 -5.77 -18.99
C PHE A 133 -22.45 -5.31 -20.03
#